data_AF-A0A9W6NL67-F1
#
_entry.id   AF-A0A9W6NL67-F1
#
_cell.length_a   1.000
_cell.length_b   1.000
_cell.length_c   1.000
_cell.angle_alpha   90.00
_cell.angle_beta   90.00
_cell.angle_gamma   90.00
#
_symmetry.space_group_name_H-M   'P 1'
#
loop_
_entity.id
_entity.type
_entity.pdbx_description
1 polymer ?
#
loop_
_entity_poly.entity_id
_entity_poly.type
_entity_poly.pdbx_seq_one_letter_code
_entity_poly.pdbx_strand_id
1 'polypeptide(L)'
;MSDVTAPPPARPLRELLPNLVWEGVLLLVAAGVLITLYNEAERLFSSGGYWLSFAALGLAAAGLSLSLRTGTPNLAVGPLASLAAYVYADSGSMLAGIAAAAGIGLVLALLVGLTGLPGWTVTLFGGLICTAIVIGASDARTTRLQDPPQTYWVWGVGFIVVSIAGGVVFAIPAVRRYLSANRPAGGEAGAFSGARFVGALVGVFGSSVAAGLAGAVLTIRLASAGPGDNNLTLGGLAVVLLAGVSPLGRRGGILGVVLAVAIVDGLTRLLQIWNQGFWGTMLVMGLLGLFGGLVVWLMELIGRRMSPLVTARPAGPAATPVGGFPPPGAGGPGFPPPYQGAPPVAGYPAGGYPGQPQAGQPAPVGQPGFGQLPAGSPPGTAPMYVPPPASGPVSPASAPPVSAPPTYAAPVAPASAPPASGPPASAPPASGAPASGAPDGIPPWPGSPPPASGPSWPPAR
;
A
#
# COMPACT_ATOMS: atom_id res chain seq x y z
N MET A 1 -31.97 39.09 -27.35
CA MET A 1 -30.66 39.19 -26.66
C MET A 1 -30.92 38.96 -25.18
N SER A 2 -30.88 37.72 -24.74
CA SER A 2 -31.03 37.35 -23.34
C SER A 2 -29.70 36.76 -22.89
N ASP A 3 -28.99 37.52 -22.05
CA ASP A 3 -27.80 37.08 -21.36
C ASP A 3 -28.11 35.79 -20.61
N VAL A 4 -27.58 34.68 -21.12
CA VAL A 4 -27.49 33.42 -20.41
C VAL A 4 -26.47 33.64 -19.30
N THR A 5 -26.96 34.09 -18.14
CA THR A 5 -26.18 34.24 -16.91
C THR A 5 -25.50 32.92 -16.61
N ALA A 6 -24.20 32.84 -16.91
CA ALA A 6 -23.38 31.68 -16.60
C ALA A 6 -23.50 31.39 -15.10
N PRO A 7 -23.74 30.13 -14.69
CA PRO A 7 -23.84 29.79 -13.28
C PRO A 7 -22.54 30.20 -12.57
N PRO A 8 -22.64 30.81 -11.37
CA PRO A 8 -21.46 31.25 -10.65
C PRO A 8 -20.51 30.07 -10.42
N PRO A 9 -19.19 30.25 -10.61
CA PRO A 9 -18.23 29.17 -10.43
C PRO A 9 -18.37 28.60 -9.02
N ALA A 10 -18.64 27.30 -8.92
CA ALA A 10 -18.70 26.59 -7.66
C ALA A 10 -17.39 26.82 -6.89
N ARG A 11 -17.47 27.31 -5.64
CA ARG A 11 -16.29 27.70 -4.86
C ARG A 11 -15.50 26.46 -4.42
N PRO A 12 -14.30 26.20 -4.97
CA PRO A 12 -13.51 24.99 -4.67
C PRO A 12 -13.14 24.87 -3.19
N LEU A 13 -13.06 25.98 -2.46
CA LEU A 13 -12.67 26.02 -1.04
C LEU A 13 -13.63 25.27 -0.11
N ARG A 14 -14.93 25.24 -0.39
CA ARG A 14 -15.90 24.55 0.48
C ARG A 14 -15.73 23.03 0.47
N GLU A 15 -15.27 22.48 -0.65
CA GLU A 15 -15.02 21.04 -0.77
C GLU A 15 -13.70 20.62 -0.10
N LEU A 16 -12.74 21.54 0.02
CA LEU A 16 -11.41 21.30 0.58
C LEU A 16 -11.36 21.49 2.10
N LEU A 17 -12.24 22.31 2.68
CA LEU A 17 -12.22 22.66 4.10
C LEU A 17 -12.18 21.44 5.05
N PRO A 18 -13.01 20.38 4.86
CA PRO A 18 -12.97 19.23 5.78
C PRO A 18 -11.62 18.49 5.75
N ASN A 19 -10.99 18.40 4.58
CA ASN A 19 -9.68 17.78 4.45
C ASN A 19 -8.61 18.64 5.12
N LEU A 20 -8.67 19.96 4.97
CA LEU A 20 -7.71 20.87 5.60
C LEU A 20 -7.82 20.85 7.13
N VAL A 21 -9.03 20.80 7.67
CA VAL A 21 -9.26 20.64 9.11
C VAL A 21 -8.66 19.33 9.61
N TRP A 22 -8.88 18.24 8.88
CA TRP A 22 -8.29 16.94 9.23
C TRP A 22 -6.77 16.93 9.16
N GLU A 23 -6.18 17.54 8.14
CA GLU A 23 -4.72 17.70 8.04
C GLU A 23 -4.17 18.54 9.19
N GLY A 24 -4.90 19.56 9.64
CA GLY A 24 -4.56 20.33 10.85
C GLY A 24 -4.56 19.46 12.10
N VAL A 25 -5.56 18.59 12.28
CA VAL A 25 -5.61 17.63 13.40
C VAL A 25 -4.45 16.64 13.32
N LEU A 26 -4.21 16.05 12.14
CA LEU A 26 -3.07 15.15 11.92
C LEU A 26 -1.74 15.84 12.20
N LEU A 27 -1.58 17.11 11.83
CA LEU A 27 -0.37 17.87 12.08
C LEU A 27 -0.10 18.03 13.59
N LEU A 28 -1.12 18.38 14.37
CA LEU A 28 -0.99 18.52 15.82
C LEU A 28 -0.65 17.19 16.50
N VAL A 29 -1.32 16.10 16.08
CA VAL A 29 -1.03 14.75 16.61
C VAL A 29 0.37 14.30 16.22
N ALA A 30 0.77 14.49 14.95
CA ALA A 30 2.11 14.16 14.47
C ALA A 30 3.18 14.92 15.25
N ALA A 31 3.00 16.23 15.46
CA ALA A 31 3.90 17.04 16.27
C ALA A 31 4.02 16.50 17.70
N GLY A 32 2.90 16.18 18.37
CA GLY A 32 2.90 15.60 19.71
C GLY A 32 3.63 14.25 19.81
N VAL A 33 3.41 13.37 18.83
CA VAL A 33 4.09 12.06 18.76
C VAL A 33 5.59 12.25 18.53
N LEU A 34 5.99 13.11 17.60
CA LEU A 34 7.40 13.34 17.27
C LEU A 34 8.16 14.05 18.40
N ILE A 35 7.54 15.01 19.09
CA ILE A 35 8.13 15.66 20.27
C ILE A 35 8.33 14.63 21.39
N THR A 36 7.32 13.79 21.66
CA THR A 36 7.44 12.72 22.66
C THR A 36 8.57 11.76 22.27
N LEU A 37 8.62 11.31 21.01
CA LEU A 37 9.67 10.42 20.53
C LEU A 37 11.07 11.06 20.60
N TYR A 38 11.19 12.35 20.31
CA TYR A 38 12.45 13.09 20.43
C TYR A 38 12.94 13.12 21.88
N ASN A 39 12.04 13.39 22.83
CA ASN A 39 12.38 13.45 24.25
C ASN A 39 12.80 12.08 24.82
N GLU A 40 12.17 11.00 24.35
CA GLU A 40 12.49 9.63 24.79
C GLU A 40 13.73 9.05 24.10
N ALA A 41 14.00 9.47 22.85
CA ALA A 41 14.99 8.81 22.01
C ALA A 41 15.65 9.74 20.98
N GLU A 42 16.24 10.84 21.43
CA GLU A 42 16.98 11.81 20.60
C GLU A 42 17.98 11.16 19.64
N ARG A 43 18.67 10.09 20.09
CA ARG A 43 19.64 9.34 19.29
C ARG A 43 19.07 8.75 18.00
N LEU A 44 17.76 8.48 17.93
CA LEU A 44 17.12 7.99 16.70
C LEU A 44 17.13 9.02 15.57
N PHE A 45 17.09 10.30 15.92
CA PHE A 45 17.10 11.40 14.95
C PHE A 45 18.52 11.74 14.53
N SER A 46 19.47 11.79 15.47
CA SER A 46 20.88 12.12 15.18
C SER A 46 21.62 11.02 14.41
N SER A 47 21.26 9.75 14.62
CA SER A 47 21.81 8.62 13.85
C SER A 47 21.20 8.45 12.46
N GLY A 48 20.10 9.16 12.17
CA GLY A 48 19.35 9.03 10.92
C GLY A 48 18.52 7.75 10.78
N GLY A 49 18.53 6.86 11.78
CA GLY A 49 17.75 5.61 11.77
C GLY A 49 16.23 5.81 11.74
N TYR A 50 15.73 7.00 12.11
CA TYR A 50 14.34 7.39 11.93
C TYR A 50 13.93 7.43 10.44
N TRP A 51 14.75 8.09 9.61
CA TRP A 51 14.40 8.43 8.23
C TRP A 51 14.15 7.21 7.34
N LEU A 52 14.89 6.11 7.52
CA LEU A 52 14.70 4.92 6.70
C LEU A 52 13.39 4.19 7.00
N SER A 53 12.97 4.02 8.26
CA SER A 53 11.64 3.42 8.52
C SER A 53 10.53 4.32 8.04
N PHE A 54 10.67 5.62 8.31
CA PHE A 54 9.71 6.63 7.88
C PHE A 54 9.53 6.60 6.35
N ALA A 55 10.63 6.53 5.60
CA ALA A 55 10.62 6.41 4.15
C ALA A 55 10.05 5.06 3.67
N ALA A 56 10.45 3.94 4.28
CA ALA A 56 9.95 2.62 3.88
C ALA A 56 8.43 2.50 4.06
N LEU A 57 7.92 2.81 5.25
CA LEU A 57 6.48 2.83 5.52
C LEU A 57 5.77 3.87 4.66
N GLY A 58 6.40 5.05 4.48
CA GLY A 58 5.85 6.13 3.67
C GLY A 58 5.71 5.78 2.20
N LEU A 59 6.71 5.16 1.58
CA LEU A 59 6.66 4.71 0.19
C LEU A 59 5.59 3.63 -0.01
N ALA A 60 5.49 2.67 0.92
CA ALA A 60 4.42 1.68 0.90
C ALA A 60 3.03 2.33 1.01
N ALA A 61 2.85 3.27 1.94
CA ALA A 61 1.62 4.02 2.12
C ALA A 61 1.28 4.93 0.93
N ALA A 62 2.28 5.57 0.31
CA ALA A 62 2.08 6.38 -0.89
C ALA A 62 1.61 5.51 -2.07
N GLY A 63 2.22 4.32 -2.24
CA GLY A 63 1.77 3.33 -3.21
C GLY A 63 0.33 2.86 -2.94
N LEU A 64 0.01 2.50 -1.70
CA LEU A 64 -1.35 2.11 -1.34
C LEU A 64 -2.36 3.25 -1.58
N SER A 65 -2.01 4.49 -1.21
CA SER A 65 -2.83 5.68 -1.46
C SER A 65 -3.14 5.87 -2.94
N LEU A 66 -2.11 5.74 -3.79
CA LEU A 66 -2.26 5.76 -5.25
C LEU A 66 -3.25 4.69 -5.71
N SER A 67 -3.08 3.44 -5.26
CA SER A 67 -3.94 2.31 -5.63
C SER A 67 -5.41 2.46 -5.19
N LEU A 68 -5.66 3.05 -4.01
CA LEU A 68 -7.02 3.35 -3.56
C LEU A 68 -7.66 4.47 -4.38
N ARG A 69 -6.87 5.50 -4.73
CA ARG A 69 -7.36 6.64 -5.51
C ARG A 69 -7.68 6.27 -6.96
N THR A 70 -7.04 5.26 -7.53
CA THR A 70 -7.41 4.69 -8.84
C THR A 70 -8.55 3.68 -8.77
N GLY A 71 -8.96 3.26 -7.56
CA GLY A 71 -10.00 2.24 -7.38
C GLY A 71 -9.51 0.81 -7.65
N THR A 72 -8.20 0.58 -7.57
CA THR A 72 -7.57 -0.74 -7.75
C THR A 72 -6.66 -1.04 -6.56
N PRO A 73 -7.22 -1.34 -5.36
CA PRO A 73 -6.44 -1.55 -4.15
C PRO A 73 -5.37 -2.62 -4.36
N ASN A 74 -4.10 -2.29 -4.10
CA ASN A 74 -3.00 -3.22 -4.24
C ASN A 74 -2.66 -3.86 -2.89
N LEU A 75 -3.22 -5.03 -2.61
CA LEU A 75 -2.94 -5.78 -1.38
C LEU A 75 -1.61 -6.56 -1.44
N ALA A 76 -0.91 -6.53 -2.58
CA ALA A 76 0.40 -7.17 -2.76
C ALA A 76 1.57 -6.28 -2.30
N VAL A 77 1.34 -5.08 -1.78
CA VAL A 77 2.42 -4.11 -1.48
C VAL A 77 3.48 -4.69 -0.53
N GLY A 78 3.11 -5.34 0.57
CA GLY A 78 4.07 -5.96 1.47
C GLY A 78 4.82 -7.14 0.84
N PRO A 79 4.13 -8.15 0.24
CA PRO A 79 4.81 -9.23 -0.50
C PRO A 79 5.75 -8.75 -1.61
N LEU A 80 5.36 -7.73 -2.38
CA LEU A 80 6.21 -7.15 -3.43
C LEU A 80 7.41 -6.39 -2.86
N ALA A 81 7.24 -5.72 -1.72
CA ALA A 81 8.36 -5.12 -0.99
C ALA A 81 9.33 -6.20 -0.48
N SER A 82 8.81 -7.33 0.02
CA SER A 82 9.62 -8.48 0.44
C SER A 82 10.39 -9.10 -0.74
N LEU A 83 9.74 -9.22 -1.91
CA LEU A 83 10.42 -9.67 -3.14
C LEU A 83 11.54 -8.72 -3.56
N ALA A 84 11.27 -7.42 -3.60
CA ALA A 84 12.29 -6.43 -3.95
C ALA A 84 13.45 -6.42 -2.96
N ALA A 85 13.15 -6.54 -1.66
CA ALA A 85 14.15 -6.67 -0.61
C ALA A 85 15.04 -7.89 -0.81
N TYR A 86 14.44 -9.05 -1.06
CA TYR A 86 15.18 -10.30 -1.32
C TYR A 86 16.08 -10.18 -2.55
N VAL A 87 15.52 -9.77 -3.70
CA VAL A 87 16.28 -9.63 -4.95
C VAL A 87 17.39 -8.59 -4.81
N TYR A 88 17.17 -7.51 -4.06
CA TYR A 88 18.22 -6.52 -3.79
C TYR A 88 19.33 -7.12 -2.93
N ALA A 89 19.00 -7.78 -1.82
CA ALA A 89 20.00 -8.39 -0.94
C ALA A 89 20.81 -9.49 -1.64
N ASP A 90 20.16 -10.28 -2.50
CA ASP A 90 20.78 -11.38 -3.24
C ASP A 90 21.66 -10.89 -4.40
N SER A 91 21.14 -9.99 -5.24
CA SER A 91 21.86 -9.50 -6.43
C SER A 91 22.85 -8.36 -6.13
N GLY A 92 22.75 -7.72 -4.97
CA GLY A 92 23.43 -6.46 -4.66
C GLY A 92 22.90 -5.25 -5.45
N SER A 93 21.87 -5.43 -6.31
CA SER A 93 21.34 -4.39 -7.18
C SER A 93 19.95 -3.94 -6.74
N MET A 94 19.87 -2.72 -6.20
CA MET A 94 18.60 -2.11 -5.80
C MET A 94 17.64 -1.99 -6.99
N LEU A 95 18.17 -1.67 -8.17
CA LEU A 95 17.39 -1.57 -9.39
C LEU A 95 16.79 -2.92 -9.81
N ALA A 96 17.51 -4.02 -9.62
CA ALA A 96 16.97 -5.35 -9.90
C ALA A 96 15.80 -5.69 -8.96
N GLY A 97 15.89 -5.35 -7.68
CA GLY A 97 14.80 -5.52 -6.72
C GLY A 97 13.55 -4.71 -7.10
N ILE A 98 13.73 -3.42 -7.42
CA ILE A 98 12.64 -2.55 -7.88
C ILE A 98 12.04 -3.09 -9.19
N ALA A 99 12.87 -3.52 -10.13
CA ALA A 99 12.43 -4.07 -11.42
C ALA A 99 11.63 -5.37 -11.24
N ALA A 100 12.00 -6.24 -10.30
CA ALA A 100 11.25 -7.46 -9.99
C ALA A 100 9.84 -7.13 -9.48
N ALA A 101 9.72 -6.22 -8.49
CA ALA A 101 8.43 -5.78 -7.99
C ALA A 101 7.58 -5.07 -9.06
N ALA A 102 8.21 -4.24 -9.89
CA ALA A 102 7.57 -3.56 -11.02
C ALA A 102 7.09 -4.56 -12.09
N GLY A 103 7.88 -5.58 -12.41
CA GLY A 103 7.54 -6.62 -13.39
C GLY A 103 6.32 -7.42 -12.96
N ILE A 104 6.30 -7.92 -11.72
CA ILE A 104 5.12 -8.60 -11.17
C ILE A 104 3.93 -7.64 -11.09
N GLY A 105 4.15 -6.40 -10.65
CA GLY A 105 3.13 -5.36 -10.61
C GLY A 105 2.49 -5.07 -11.97
N LEU A 106 3.28 -5.08 -13.04
CA LEU A 106 2.81 -4.91 -14.40
C LEU A 106 1.90 -6.06 -14.81
N VAL A 107 2.30 -7.31 -14.55
CA VAL A 107 1.48 -8.49 -14.82
C VAL A 107 0.14 -8.40 -14.09
N LEU A 108 0.16 -8.05 -12.79
CA LEU A 108 -1.08 -7.87 -12.01
C LEU A 108 -1.95 -6.73 -12.56
N ALA A 109 -1.35 -5.60 -12.95
CA ALA A 109 -2.05 -4.47 -13.54
C ALA A 109 -2.71 -4.83 -14.87
N LEU A 110 -2.02 -5.57 -15.73
CA LEU A 110 -2.56 -6.09 -17.00
C LEU A 110 -3.73 -7.03 -16.75
N LEU A 111 -3.62 -7.95 -15.79
CA LEU A 111 -4.72 -8.83 -15.41
C LEU A 111 -5.95 -8.03 -14.97
N VAL A 112 -5.79 -7.08 -14.05
CA VAL A 112 -6.91 -6.24 -13.57
C VAL A 112 -7.53 -5.43 -14.72
N GLY A 113 -6.69 -4.77 -15.52
CA GLY A 113 -7.14 -3.87 -16.58
C GLY A 113 -7.81 -4.59 -17.76
N LEU A 114 -7.35 -5.80 -18.11
CA LEU A 114 -7.85 -6.56 -19.25
C LEU A 114 -9.03 -7.47 -18.90
N THR A 115 -9.05 -8.07 -17.71
CA THR A 115 -10.12 -9.01 -17.31
C THR A 115 -11.30 -8.34 -16.62
N GLY A 116 -11.12 -7.13 -16.09
CA GLY A 116 -12.12 -6.46 -15.27
C GLY A 116 -12.33 -7.09 -13.88
N LEU A 117 -11.48 -8.06 -13.49
CA LEU A 117 -11.50 -8.63 -12.14
C LEU A 117 -11.26 -7.54 -11.07
N PRO A 118 -11.81 -7.71 -9.86
CA PRO A 118 -11.57 -6.76 -8.78
C PRO A 118 -10.07 -6.68 -8.44
N GLY A 119 -9.51 -5.47 -8.43
CA GLY A 119 -8.08 -5.26 -8.20
C GLY A 119 -7.57 -5.84 -6.87
N TRP A 120 -8.39 -5.77 -5.82
CA TRP A 120 -8.05 -6.35 -4.52
C TRP A 120 -7.89 -7.88 -4.59
N THR A 121 -8.70 -8.57 -5.40
CA THR A 121 -8.66 -10.02 -5.55
C THR A 121 -7.37 -10.43 -6.26
N VAL A 122 -7.10 -9.83 -7.42
CA VAL A 122 -5.92 -10.13 -8.23
C VAL A 122 -4.64 -9.86 -7.45
N THR A 123 -4.57 -8.72 -6.74
CA THR A 123 -3.38 -8.36 -5.98
C THR A 123 -3.23 -9.15 -4.68
N LEU A 124 -4.32 -9.55 -4.01
CA LEU A 124 -4.24 -10.43 -2.86
C LEU A 124 -3.61 -11.79 -3.23
N PHE A 125 -4.15 -12.46 -4.24
CA PHE A 125 -3.63 -13.77 -4.67
C PHE A 125 -2.26 -13.65 -5.34
N GLY A 126 -2.02 -12.59 -6.11
CA GLY A 126 -0.69 -12.27 -6.64
C GLY A 126 0.35 -12.06 -5.54
N GLY A 127 -0.05 -11.41 -4.44
CA GLY A 127 0.78 -11.25 -3.25
C GLY A 127 1.11 -12.59 -2.58
N LEU A 128 0.13 -13.50 -2.44
CA LEU A 128 0.38 -14.84 -1.90
C LEU A 128 1.37 -15.65 -2.74
N ILE A 129 1.25 -15.60 -4.06
CA ILE A 129 2.21 -16.23 -4.99
C ILE A 129 3.60 -15.61 -4.80
N CYS A 130 3.67 -14.28 -4.73
CA CYS A 130 4.91 -13.55 -4.49
C CYS A 130 5.59 -13.97 -3.17
N THR A 131 4.82 -14.08 -2.08
CA THR A 131 5.32 -14.58 -0.79
C THR A 131 5.86 -16.01 -0.91
N ALA A 132 5.15 -16.90 -1.60
CA ALA A 132 5.61 -18.27 -1.82
C ALA A 132 6.93 -18.33 -2.61
N ILE A 133 7.08 -17.48 -3.64
CA ILE A 133 8.33 -17.35 -4.41
C ILE A 133 9.47 -16.90 -3.49
N VAL A 134 9.26 -15.88 -2.65
CA VAL A 134 10.32 -15.39 -1.75
C VAL A 134 10.71 -16.44 -0.72
N ILE A 135 9.74 -17.10 -0.08
CA ILE A 135 10.01 -18.19 0.88
C ILE A 135 10.81 -19.32 0.22
N GLY A 136 10.42 -19.73 -0.99
CA GLY A 136 11.09 -20.78 -1.74
C GLY A 136 12.49 -20.39 -2.20
N ALA A 137 12.68 -19.15 -2.67
CA ALA A 137 13.98 -18.66 -3.13
C ALA A 137 14.96 -18.43 -1.96
N SER A 138 14.47 -17.97 -0.81
CA SER A 138 15.31 -17.67 0.36
C SER A 138 15.52 -18.87 1.29
N ASP A 139 14.91 -20.02 1.02
CA ASP A 139 14.79 -21.16 1.94
C ASP A 139 14.28 -20.74 3.33
N ALA A 140 13.36 -19.77 3.36
CA ALA A 140 12.89 -19.09 4.57
C ALA A 140 13.99 -18.43 5.44
N ARG A 141 15.20 -18.20 4.90
CA ARG A 141 16.31 -17.54 5.59
C ARG A 141 16.35 -16.05 5.33
N THR A 142 17.09 -15.34 6.19
CA THR A 142 17.43 -13.93 6.01
C THR A 142 18.72 -13.79 5.21
N THR A 143 18.71 -12.96 4.19
CA THR A 143 19.88 -12.63 3.35
C THR A 143 20.44 -11.30 3.80
N ARG A 144 21.74 -11.23 4.10
CA ARG A 144 22.39 -9.97 4.52
C ARG A 144 22.73 -9.12 3.31
N LEU A 145 22.52 -7.81 3.43
CA LEU A 145 22.98 -6.84 2.43
C LEU A 145 24.46 -6.53 2.71
N GLN A 146 25.29 -6.67 1.69
CA GLN A 146 26.69 -6.24 1.74
C GLN A 146 26.72 -4.71 1.51
N ASP A 147 27.34 -3.97 2.44
CA ASP A 147 27.57 -2.53 2.39
C ASP A 147 26.32 -1.64 2.16
N PRO A 148 25.46 -1.46 3.19
CA PRO A 148 24.33 -0.55 3.08
C PRO A 148 24.79 0.91 2.89
N PRO A 149 24.14 1.69 2.00
CA PRO A 149 24.46 3.10 1.80
C PRO A 149 24.18 3.92 3.06
N GLN A 150 25.06 4.88 3.36
CA GLN A 150 25.03 5.68 4.60
C GLN A 150 24.14 6.94 4.54
N THR A 151 23.51 7.23 3.39
CA THR A 151 22.73 8.46 3.21
C THR A 151 21.24 8.21 3.46
N TYR A 152 20.78 8.49 4.68
CA TYR A 152 19.45 8.07 5.15
C TYR A 152 18.33 9.09 4.88
N TRP A 153 18.61 10.38 5.01
CA TRP A 153 17.59 11.44 4.95
C TRP A 153 17.00 11.64 3.55
N VAL A 154 17.78 11.37 2.49
CA VAL A 154 17.35 11.53 1.09
C VAL A 154 16.12 10.68 0.78
N TRP A 155 16.03 9.48 1.33
CA TRP A 155 14.86 8.61 1.17
C TRP A 155 13.61 9.18 1.83
N GLY A 156 13.75 9.79 3.01
CA GLY A 156 12.66 10.46 3.71
C GLY A 156 12.14 11.66 2.93
N VAL A 157 13.05 12.52 2.47
CA VAL A 157 12.70 13.67 1.63
C VAL A 157 12.08 13.23 0.30
N GLY A 158 12.64 12.21 -0.35
CA GLY A 158 12.11 11.64 -1.58
C GLY A 158 10.67 11.14 -1.41
N PHE A 159 10.39 10.41 -0.32
CA PHE A 159 9.03 10.01 0.04
C PHE A 159 8.10 11.23 0.19
N ILE A 160 8.50 12.24 0.96
CA ILE A 160 7.68 13.44 1.20
C ILE A 160 7.33 14.10 -0.13
N VAL A 161 8.32 14.33 -1.00
CA VAL A 161 8.13 14.96 -2.31
C VAL A 161 7.16 14.15 -3.18
N VAL A 162 7.37 12.84 -3.31
CA VAL A 162 6.51 11.96 -4.12
C VAL A 162 5.08 11.91 -3.58
N SER A 163 4.91 11.85 -2.26
CA SER A 163 3.60 11.79 -1.61
C SER A 163 2.80 13.08 -1.82
N ILE A 164 3.44 14.24 -1.63
CA ILE A 164 2.84 15.56 -1.85
C ILE A 164 2.50 15.74 -3.33
N ALA A 165 3.43 15.43 -4.24
CA ALA A 165 3.20 15.52 -5.68
C ALA A 165 2.02 14.63 -6.11
N GLY A 166 1.95 13.40 -5.63
CA GLY A 166 0.81 12.50 -5.85
C GLY A 166 -0.49 13.07 -5.28
N GLY A 167 -0.46 13.66 -4.09
CA GLY A 167 -1.58 14.40 -3.50
C GLY A 167 -2.10 15.53 -4.39
N VAL A 168 -1.20 16.39 -4.86
CA VAL A 168 -1.52 17.54 -5.72
C VAL A 168 -2.08 17.08 -7.08
N VAL A 169 -1.46 16.09 -7.72
CA VAL A 169 -1.93 15.54 -9.00
C VAL A 169 -3.36 14.99 -8.89
N PHE A 170 -3.68 14.28 -7.79
CA PHE A 170 -5.04 13.77 -7.56
C PHE A 170 -6.04 14.83 -7.07
N ALA A 171 -5.58 16.02 -6.67
CA ALA A 171 -6.46 17.15 -6.42
C ALA A 171 -7.09 17.70 -7.71
N ILE A 172 -6.45 17.45 -8.87
CA ILE A 172 -6.96 17.85 -10.19
C ILE A 172 -8.19 16.98 -10.55
N PRO A 173 -9.40 17.57 -10.70
CA PRO A 173 -10.62 16.79 -10.91
C PRO A 173 -10.61 15.93 -12.19
N ALA A 174 -9.94 16.40 -13.24
CA ALA A 174 -9.82 15.68 -14.51
C ALA A 174 -9.00 14.38 -14.34
N VAL A 175 -7.83 14.47 -13.71
CA VAL A 175 -6.96 13.32 -13.40
C VAL A 175 -7.71 12.34 -12.52
N ARG A 176 -8.35 12.83 -11.46
CA ARG A 176 -9.13 12.00 -10.54
C ARG A 176 -10.24 11.25 -11.26
N ARG A 177 -11.05 11.93 -12.08
CA ARG A 177 -12.15 11.31 -12.84
C ARG A 177 -11.62 10.22 -13.77
N TYR A 178 -10.57 10.52 -14.54
CA TYR A 178 -10.01 9.60 -15.52
C TYR A 178 -9.43 8.34 -14.86
N LEU A 179 -8.59 8.52 -13.83
CA LEU A 179 -7.93 7.40 -13.15
C LEU A 179 -8.86 6.60 -12.23
N SER A 180 -10.00 7.16 -11.84
CA SER A 180 -11.00 6.48 -11.00
C SER A 180 -11.98 5.58 -11.74
N ALA A 181 -11.80 5.38 -13.05
CA ALA A 181 -12.73 4.62 -13.89
C ALA A 181 -12.92 3.15 -13.45
N ASN A 182 -12.01 2.59 -12.64
CA ASN A 182 -12.11 1.23 -12.11
C ASN A 182 -13.13 1.07 -10.98
N ARG A 183 -13.75 2.16 -10.49
CA ARG A 183 -14.79 2.05 -9.47
C ARG A 183 -16.07 1.43 -10.05
N PRO A 184 -16.77 0.57 -9.29
CA PRO A 184 -18.06 0.02 -9.72
C PRO A 184 -19.07 1.14 -9.90
N ALA A 185 -19.34 1.51 -11.15
CA ALA A 185 -20.29 2.55 -11.51
C ALA A 185 -21.54 1.92 -12.14
N GLY A 186 -22.21 1.00 -11.44
CA GLY A 186 -23.51 0.44 -11.82
C GLY A 186 -23.63 -0.25 -13.19
N GLY A 187 -22.60 -0.25 -14.03
CA GLY A 187 -22.56 -0.84 -15.36
C GLY A 187 -22.19 -2.33 -15.34
N GLU A 188 -22.32 -2.96 -16.49
CA GLU A 188 -22.00 -4.38 -16.70
C GLU A 188 -20.55 -4.68 -16.26
N ALA A 189 -20.45 -5.59 -15.29
CA ALA A 189 -19.15 -6.12 -14.86
C ALA A 189 -18.50 -6.82 -16.06
N GLY A 190 -17.28 -6.39 -16.42
CA GLY A 190 -16.45 -7.06 -17.43
C GLY A 190 -16.21 -6.29 -18.74
N ALA A 191 -16.91 -5.19 -19.01
CA ALA A 191 -16.61 -4.40 -20.21
C ALA A 191 -15.25 -3.69 -20.11
N PHE A 192 -14.34 -3.98 -21.05
CA PHE A 192 -13.05 -3.31 -21.18
C PHE A 192 -13.24 -1.82 -21.45
N SER A 193 -12.41 -0.99 -20.82
CA SER A 193 -12.34 0.44 -21.07
C SER A 193 -10.90 0.92 -20.94
N GLY A 194 -10.43 1.72 -21.89
CA GLY A 194 -9.08 2.28 -21.84
C GLY A 194 -8.80 3.06 -20.55
N ALA A 195 -9.79 3.77 -20.00
CA ALA A 195 -9.64 4.48 -18.73
C ALA A 195 -9.47 3.52 -17.53
N ARG A 196 -10.17 2.39 -17.54
CA ARG A 196 -10.00 1.32 -16.53
C ARG A 196 -8.60 0.72 -16.61
N PHE A 197 -8.15 0.41 -17.82
CA PHE A 197 -6.82 -0.11 -18.06
C PHE A 197 -5.73 0.85 -17.58
N VAL A 198 -5.80 2.14 -17.94
CA VAL A 198 -4.84 3.15 -17.48
C VAL A 198 -4.91 3.34 -15.96
N GLY A 199 -6.10 3.35 -15.36
CA GLY A 199 -6.25 3.40 -13.91
C GLY A 199 -5.63 2.19 -13.20
N ALA A 200 -5.71 0.99 -13.79
CA ALA A 200 -5.10 -0.22 -13.25
C ALA A 200 -3.57 -0.19 -13.39
N LEU A 201 -3.04 0.29 -14.52
CA LEU A 201 -1.60 0.52 -14.69
C LEU A 201 -1.08 1.54 -13.67
N VAL A 202 -1.69 2.71 -13.57
CA VAL A 202 -1.23 3.74 -12.62
C VAL A 202 -1.39 3.25 -11.17
N GLY A 203 -2.50 2.59 -10.86
CA GLY A 203 -2.82 2.12 -9.52
C GLY A 203 -1.96 0.95 -9.07
N VAL A 204 -2.02 -0.17 -9.78
CA VAL A 204 -1.35 -1.42 -9.40
C VAL A 204 0.13 -1.36 -9.73
N PHE A 205 0.53 -1.07 -10.97
CA PHE A 205 1.94 -1.03 -11.33
C PHE A 205 2.67 0.13 -10.61
N GLY A 206 2.07 1.33 -10.54
CA GLY A 206 2.67 2.45 -9.80
C GLY A 206 2.86 2.16 -8.31
N SER A 207 1.89 1.50 -7.66
CA SER A 207 2.03 1.10 -6.26
C SER A 207 3.03 -0.05 -6.05
N SER A 208 3.20 -0.95 -7.02
CA SER A 208 4.23 -1.99 -7.01
C SER A 208 5.65 -1.43 -7.13
N VAL A 209 5.85 -0.37 -7.92
CA VAL A 209 7.14 0.35 -7.96
C VAL A 209 7.43 0.99 -6.61
N ALA A 210 6.44 1.66 -6.01
CA ALA A 210 6.58 2.25 -4.68
C ALA A 210 6.84 1.18 -3.60
N ALA A 211 6.21 0.00 -3.70
CA ALA A 211 6.48 -1.16 -2.86
C ALA A 211 7.92 -1.66 -3.03
N GLY A 212 8.42 -1.73 -4.26
CA GLY A 212 9.81 -2.12 -4.53
C GLY A 212 10.82 -1.17 -3.88
N LEU A 213 10.57 0.14 -3.97
CA LEU A 213 11.36 1.16 -3.28
C LEU A 213 11.25 1.03 -1.75
N ALA A 214 10.06 0.80 -1.20
CA ALA A 214 9.86 0.57 0.22
C ALA A 214 10.65 -0.64 0.74
N GLY A 215 10.63 -1.75 -0.02
CA GLY A 215 11.41 -2.95 0.25
C GLY A 215 12.91 -2.68 0.26
N ALA A 216 13.43 -2.01 -0.77
CA ALA A 216 14.83 -1.63 -0.84
C ALA A 216 15.29 -0.76 0.34
N VAL A 217 14.52 0.27 0.68
CA VAL A 217 14.82 1.16 1.81
C VAL A 217 14.78 0.39 3.13
N LEU A 218 13.84 -0.55 3.28
CA LEU A 218 13.76 -1.39 4.46
C LEU A 218 14.97 -2.34 4.57
N THR A 219 15.46 -2.89 3.45
CA THR A 219 16.67 -3.71 3.41
C THR A 219 17.91 -2.91 3.80
N ILE A 220 18.03 -1.65 3.36
CA ILE A 220 19.11 -0.74 3.79
C ILE A 220 19.07 -0.58 5.31
N ARG A 221 17.87 -0.34 5.86
CA ARG A 221 17.66 -0.14 7.30
C ARG A 221 18.06 -1.37 8.11
N LEU A 222 17.63 -2.55 7.68
CA LEU A 222 17.82 -3.79 8.40
C LEU A 222 19.17 -4.45 8.10
N ALA A 223 19.94 -3.91 7.14
CA ALA A 223 21.11 -4.54 6.53
C ALA A 223 20.85 -6.00 6.11
N SER A 224 19.59 -6.34 5.84
CA SER A 224 19.13 -7.69 5.54
C SER A 224 17.73 -7.69 4.94
N ALA A 225 17.41 -8.75 4.22
CA ALA A 225 16.09 -9.06 3.70
C ALA A 225 15.63 -10.41 4.26
N GLY A 226 14.34 -10.53 4.54
CA GLY A 226 13.73 -11.77 4.99
C GLY A 226 12.38 -12.00 4.31
N PRO A 227 11.83 -13.22 4.40
CA PRO A 227 10.60 -13.62 3.72
C PRO A 227 9.31 -13.00 4.30
N GLY A 228 9.44 -12.05 5.24
CA GLY A 228 8.31 -11.34 5.86
C GLY A 228 7.96 -10.04 5.12
N ASP A 229 6.68 -9.68 5.15
CA ASP A 229 6.17 -8.42 4.61
C ASP A 229 6.48 -7.20 5.51
N ASN A 230 7.04 -7.46 6.71
CA ASN A 230 7.35 -6.48 7.75
C ASN A 230 6.17 -5.56 8.10
N ASN A 231 4.95 -6.09 7.96
CA ASN A 231 3.69 -5.37 8.18
C ASN A 231 3.52 -4.13 7.29
N LEU A 232 4.24 -4.02 6.18
CA LEU A 232 4.15 -2.87 5.28
C LEU A 232 2.75 -2.74 4.67
N THR A 233 2.07 -3.87 4.39
CA THR A 233 0.70 -3.85 3.88
C THR A 233 -0.28 -3.32 4.92
N LEU A 234 -0.27 -3.90 6.13
CA LEU A 234 -1.20 -3.54 7.21
C LEU A 234 -0.91 -2.15 7.77
N GLY A 235 0.35 -1.85 8.06
CA GLY A 235 0.80 -0.54 8.52
C GLY A 235 0.53 0.54 7.46
N GLY A 236 0.81 0.24 6.19
CA GLY A 236 0.50 1.14 5.08
C GLY A 236 -1.01 1.39 4.92
N LEU A 237 -1.86 0.37 5.07
CA LEU A 237 -3.31 0.54 5.06
C LEU A 237 -3.79 1.40 6.23
N ALA A 238 -3.26 1.16 7.44
CA ALA A 238 -3.58 1.97 8.62
C ALA A 238 -3.21 3.44 8.39
N VAL A 239 -2.01 3.71 7.87
CA VAL A 239 -1.56 5.05 7.48
C VAL A 239 -2.50 5.69 6.46
N VAL A 240 -2.85 4.99 5.38
CA VAL A 240 -3.65 5.54 4.29
C VAL A 240 -5.09 5.86 4.72
N LEU A 241 -5.68 5.01 5.56
CA LEU A 241 -6.99 5.27 6.15
C LEU A 241 -6.94 6.43 7.14
N LEU A 242 -5.92 6.48 8.01
CA LEU A 242 -5.71 7.59 8.95
C LEU A 242 -5.46 8.92 8.21
N ALA A 243 -4.77 8.87 7.08
CA ALA A 243 -4.55 10.01 6.18
C ALA A 243 -5.85 10.55 5.53
N GLY A 244 -6.99 9.87 5.74
CA GLY A 244 -8.28 10.27 5.17
C GLY A 244 -8.44 9.91 3.68
N VAL A 245 -7.62 8.99 3.16
CA VAL A 245 -7.76 8.54 1.77
C VAL A 245 -8.94 7.58 1.68
N SER A 246 -10.01 8.04 1.05
CA SER A 246 -11.21 7.21 0.90
C SER A 246 -11.00 6.12 -0.14
N PRO A 247 -11.38 4.85 0.15
CA PRO A 247 -11.48 3.79 -0.86
C PRO A 247 -12.46 4.14 -1.99
N LEU A 248 -13.45 4.99 -1.70
CA LEU A 248 -14.42 5.50 -2.66
C LEU A 248 -13.86 6.70 -3.47
N GLY A 249 -12.65 7.15 -3.13
CA GLY A 249 -11.81 8.15 -3.81
C GLY A 249 -12.45 9.50 -4.11
N ARG A 250 -13.45 9.86 -3.32
CA ARG A 250 -14.01 11.22 -3.34
C ARG A 250 -13.08 12.23 -2.69
N ARG A 251 -12.22 11.79 -1.76
CA ARG A 251 -11.43 12.64 -0.87
C ARG A 251 -10.11 11.98 -0.50
N GLY A 252 -9.07 12.81 -0.38
CA GLY A 252 -7.77 12.46 0.15
C GLY A 252 -6.96 13.73 0.37
N GLY A 253 -6.26 13.81 1.50
CA GLY A 253 -5.36 14.91 1.81
C GLY A 253 -4.15 14.96 0.86
N ILE A 254 -3.55 16.15 0.75
CA ILE A 254 -2.26 16.36 0.09
C ILE A 254 -1.13 15.99 1.06
N LEU A 255 -1.20 16.47 2.30
CA LEU A 255 -0.21 16.21 3.35
C LEU A 255 -0.58 15.01 4.23
N GLY A 256 -1.86 14.59 4.20
CA GLY A 256 -2.39 13.57 5.10
C GLY A 256 -1.57 12.28 5.19
N VAL A 257 -1.04 11.77 4.07
CA VAL A 257 -0.22 10.54 4.07
C VAL A 257 1.09 10.75 4.82
N VAL A 258 1.80 11.86 4.57
CA VAL A 258 3.06 12.18 5.27
C VAL A 258 2.84 12.30 6.77
N LEU A 259 1.80 13.02 7.18
CA LEU A 259 1.46 13.21 8.60
C LEU A 259 1.05 11.90 9.28
N ALA A 260 0.24 11.08 8.60
CA ALA A 260 -0.17 9.78 9.13
C ALA A 260 1.01 8.80 9.27
N VAL A 261 1.99 8.82 8.34
CA VAL A 261 3.22 8.03 8.49
C VAL A 261 4.01 8.48 9.72
N ALA A 262 4.14 9.78 9.94
CA ALA A 262 4.84 10.31 11.11
C ALA A 262 4.20 9.83 12.42
N ILE A 263 2.87 9.82 12.48
CA ILE A 263 2.11 9.31 13.63
C ILE A 263 2.32 7.81 13.80
N VAL A 264 2.10 7.01 12.76
CA VAL A 264 2.13 5.54 12.87
C VAL A 264 3.55 5.02 13.12
N ASP A 265 4.58 5.51 12.41
CA ASP A 265 5.98 5.12 12.65
C ASP A 265 6.43 5.61 14.04
N GLY A 266 6.10 6.84 14.40
CA GLY A 266 6.47 7.42 15.70
C GLY A 266 5.85 6.67 16.88
N LEU A 267 4.56 6.37 16.83
CA LEU A 267 3.87 5.59 17.86
C LEU A 267 4.41 4.16 17.93
N THR A 268 4.68 3.52 16.80
CA THR A 268 5.26 2.17 16.79
C THR A 268 6.61 2.14 17.51
N ARG A 269 7.44 3.16 17.31
CA ARG A 269 8.73 3.29 18.00
C ARG A 269 8.56 3.59 19.49
N LEU A 270 7.64 4.46 19.87
CA LEU A 270 7.33 4.73 21.27
C LEU A 270 6.87 3.45 21.99
N LEU A 271 6.00 2.66 21.35
CA LEU A 271 5.57 1.37 21.89
C LEU A 271 6.74 0.40 22.07
N GLN A 272 7.67 0.34 21.12
CA GLN A 272 8.89 -0.47 21.25
C GLN A 272 9.79 0.01 22.40
N ILE A 273 9.95 1.33 22.57
CA ILE A 273 10.70 1.92 23.70
C ILE A 273 10.03 1.56 25.04
N TRP A 274 8.70 1.59 25.08
CA TRP A 274 7.91 1.15 26.24
C TRP A 274 7.77 -0.37 26.36
N ASN A 275 8.63 -1.12 25.66
CA ASN A 275 8.71 -2.57 25.68
C ASN A 275 7.37 -3.28 25.41
N GLN A 276 6.52 -2.66 24.58
CA GLN A 276 5.32 -3.31 24.09
C GLN A 276 5.72 -4.31 23.02
N GLY A 277 5.38 -5.57 23.25
CA GLY A 277 5.67 -6.63 22.29
C GLY A 277 4.96 -6.42 20.95
N PHE A 278 5.23 -7.32 20.02
CA PHE A 278 4.65 -7.33 18.67
C PHE A 278 3.11 -7.18 18.68
N TRP A 279 2.44 -7.85 19.62
CA TRP A 279 0.99 -7.79 19.75
C TRP A 279 0.46 -6.38 20.06
N GLY A 280 1.15 -5.61 20.92
CA GLY A 280 0.75 -4.24 21.25
C GLY A 280 0.87 -3.30 20.05
N THR A 281 1.95 -3.45 19.27
CA THR A 281 2.13 -2.70 18.01
C THR A 281 1.01 -3.04 17.01
N MET A 282 0.68 -4.33 16.85
CA MET A 282 -0.38 -4.79 15.97
C MET A 282 -1.76 -4.26 16.36
N LEU A 283 -2.06 -4.30 17.65
CA LEU A 283 -3.31 -3.78 18.19
C LEU A 283 -3.45 -2.28 17.91
N VAL A 284 -2.41 -1.49 18.19
CA VAL A 284 -2.44 -0.04 17.93
C VAL A 284 -2.55 0.27 16.43
N MET A 285 -1.80 -0.42 15.57
CA MET A 285 -1.94 -0.28 14.11
C MET A 285 -3.37 -0.60 13.64
N GLY A 286 -3.97 -1.69 14.14
CA GLY A 286 -5.35 -2.06 13.83
C GLY A 286 -6.35 -1.00 14.28
N LEU A 287 -6.21 -0.50 15.51
CA LEU A 287 -7.06 0.56 16.06
C LEU A 287 -6.94 1.87 15.26
N LEU A 288 -5.73 2.27 14.88
CA LEU A 288 -5.50 3.45 14.04
C LEU A 288 -6.13 3.30 12.65
N GLY A 289 -6.03 2.13 12.04
CA GLY A 289 -6.68 1.83 10.77
C GLY A 289 -8.21 1.89 10.86
N LEU A 290 -8.80 1.27 11.89
CA LEU A 290 -10.24 1.32 12.14
C LEU A 290 -10.73 2.74 12.41
N PHE A 291 -10.00 3.49 13.23
CA PHE A 291 -10.30 4.89 13.51
C PHE A 291 -10.23 5.77 12.25
N GLY A 292 -9.17 5.62 11.45
CA GLY A 292 -9.05 6.29 10.16
C GLY A 292 -10.21 5.97 9.22
N GLY A 293 -10.60 4.69 9.12
CA GLY A 293 -11.76 4.25 8.35
C GLY A 293 -13.08 4.87 8.84
N LEU A 294 -13.28 4.96 10.15
CA LEU A 294 -14.44 5.61 10.76
C LEU A 294 -14.49 7.11 10.42
N VAL A 295 -13.34 7.80 10.50
CA VAL A 295 -13.23 9.23 10.15
C VAL A 295 -13.56 9.45 8.68
N VAL A 296 -13.02 8.63 7.78
CA VAL A 296 -13.35 8.67 6.34
C VAL A 296 -14.85 8.51 6.12
N TRP A 297 -15.46 7.49 6.75
CA TRP A 297 -16.89 7.26 6.66
C TRP A 297 -17.71 8.45 7.16
N LEU A 298 -17.33 9.02 8.31
CA LEU A 298 -18.03 10.17 8.89
C LEU A 298 -17.93 11.41 7.99
N MET A 299 -16.76 11.68 7.44
CA MET A 299 -16.57 12.78 6.49
C MET A 299 -17.45 12.60 5.26
N GLU A 300 -17.55 11.38 4.73
CA GLU A 300 -18.45 11.09 3.62
C GLU A 300 -19.91 11.27 3.99
N LEU A 301 -20.34 10.82 5.17
CA LEU A 301 -21.70 10.97 5.65
C LEU A 301 -22.08 12.46 5.74
N ILE A 302 -21.21 13.27 6.35
CA ILE A 302 -21.37 14.72 6.45
C ILE A 302 -21.42 15.35 5.05
N GLY A 303 -20.54 14.92 4.14
CA GLY A 303 -20.52 15.36 2.75
C GLY A 303 -21.82 15.06 2.00
N ARG A 304 -22.37 13.86 2.16
CA ARG A 304 -23.65 13.45 1.56
C ARG A 304 -24.82 14.27 2.10
N ARG A 305 -24.82 14.59 3.40
CA ARG A 305 -25.86 15.42 4.04
C ARG A 305 -25.79 16.91 3.67
N MET A 306 -24.61 17.43 3.30
CA MET A 306 -24.47 18.82 2.85
C MET A 306 -24.69 19.00 1.33
N SER A 307 -24.58 17.92 0.55
CA SER A 307 -24.84 17.92 -0.90
C SER A 307 -26.32 17.97 -1.38
N PRO A 308 -27.40 17.79 -0.56
CA PRO A 308 -28.78 17.76 -1.06
C PRO A 308 -29.29 19.09 -1.63
N LEU A 309 -28.59 20.20 -1.42
CA LEU A 309 -29.13 21.54 -1.69
C LEU A 309 -28.78 22.11 -3.07
N VAL A 310 -27.93 21.44 -3.88
CA VAL A 310 -27.40 22.03 -5.13
C VAL A 310 -27.86 21.32 -6.41
N THR A 311 -28.40 20.10 -6.34
CA THR A 311 -28.76 19.29 -7.53
C THR A 311 -30.23 18.92 -7.66
N ALA A 312 -31.13 19.57 -6.94
CA ALA A 312 -32.47 19.79 -7.50
C ALA A 312 -32.32 20.86 -8.60
N ARG A 313 -31.66 20.52 -9.71
CA ARG A 313 -31.92 21.25 -10.95
C ARG A 313 -33.42 21.07 -11.15
N PRO A 314 -34.24 22.14 -11.08
CA PRO A 314 -35.64 22.02 -11.45
C PRO A 314 -35.62 21.29 -12.78
N ALA A 315 -36.42 20.23 -12.93
CA ALA A 315 -36.66 19.65 -14.23
C ALA A 315 -36.96 20.85 -15.13
N GLY A 316 -36.01 21.21 -16.01
CA GLY A 316 -36.20 22.36 -16.88
C GLY A 316 -37.55 22.16 -17.53
N PRO A 317 -38.41 23.19 -17.60
CA PRO A 317 -39.80 23.06 -18.04
C PRO A 317 -39.80 22.10 -19.21
N ALA A 318 -40.45 20.94 -19.01
CA ALA A 318 -40.40 19.81 -19.94
C ALA A 318 -40.49 20.41 -21.32
N ALA A 319 -39.41 20.29 -22.11
CA ALA A 319 -39.29 21.01 -23.37
C ALA A 319 -40.61 20.79 -24.09
N THR A 320 -41.42 21.86 -24.18
CA THR A 320 -42.69 21.79 -24.87
C THR A 320 -42.31 21.25 -26.24
N PRO A 321 -42.90 20.13 -26.71
CA PRO A 321 -42.54 19.57 -28.00
C PRO A 321 -42.81 20.66 -29.03
N VAL A 322 -41.74 21.38 -29.41
CA VAL A 322 -41.80 22.38 -30.46
C VAL A 322 -42.10 21.57 -31.71
N GLY A 323 -43.30 21.78 -32.24
CA GLY A 323 -43.87 21.02 -33.34
C GLY A 323 -42.82 20.74 -34.41
N GLY A 324 -42.42 19.47 -34.52
CA GLY A 324 -41.31 19.05 -35.34
C GLY A 324 -41.60 17.65 -35.87
N PHE A 325 -42.36 17.63 -36.96
CA PHE A 325 -42.66 16.52 -37.86
C PHE A 325 -43.21 15.22 -37.26
N PRO A 326 -44.43 14.79 -37.65
CA PRO A 326 -44.84 13.41 -37.41
C PRO A 326 -43.82 12.46 -38.06
N PRO A 327 -43.50 11.32 -37.43
CA PRO A 327 -42.61 10.33 -38.01
C PRO A 327 -43.12 9.93 -39.40
N PRO A 328 -42.22 9.79 -40.41
CA PRO A 328 -42.60 9.33 -41.75
C PRO A 328 -43.30 7.97 -41.62
N GLY A 329 -44.61 7.93 -41.83
CA GLY A 329 -45.43 6.72 -41.69
C GLY A 329 -46.74 6.89 -40.93
N ALA A 330 -46.99 8.02 -40.26
CA ALA A 330 -48.32 8.31 -39.72
C ALA A 330 -49.27 8.70 -40.87
N GLY A 331 -49.94 7.70 -41.43
CA GLY A 331 -50.81 7.81 -42.61
C GLY A 331 -51.94 8.82 -42.45
N GLY A 332 -51.79 9.95 -43.14
CA GLY A 332 -52.90 10.80 -43.54
C GLY A 332 -53.49 10.28 -44.86
N PRO A 333 -54.83 10.28 -45.03
CA PRO A 333 -55.47 9.88 -46.28
C PRO A 333 -55.09 10.87 -47.38
N GLY A 334 -54.25 10.45 -48.33
CA GLY A 334 -53.88 11.27 -49.49
C GLY A 334 -52.48 11.06 -50.08
N PHE A 335 -51.59 10.28 -49.48
CA PHE A 335 -50.27 10.01 -50.07
C PHE A 335 -50.27 8.75 -50.97
N PRO A 336 -49.69 8.82 -52.19
CA PRO A 336 -49.57 7.65 -53.06
C PRO A 336 -48.65 6.60 -52.42
N PRO A 337 -48.91 5.30 -52.65
CA PRO A 337 -48.17 4.22 -52.01
C PRO A 337 -46.67 4.27 -52.38
N PRO A 338 -45.75 4.06 -51.41
CA PRO A 338 -44.34 3.97 -51.70
C PRO A 338 -44.05 2.70 -52.52
N TYR A 339 -43.18 2.87 -53.51
CA TYR A 339 -42.65 1.83 -54.39
C TYR A 339 -42.29 0.53 -53.63
N GLN A 340 -43.05 -0.54 -53.88
CA GLN A 340 -42.64 -1.91 -53.60
C GLN A 340 -41.58 -2.32 -54.62
N GLY A 341 -40.30 -2.32 -54.25
CA GLY A 341 -39.26 -2.76 -55.19
C GLY A 341 -37.81 -2.80 -54.70
N ALA A 342 -37.49 -2.45 -53.46
CA ALA A 342 -36.12 -2.58 -52.96
C ALA A 342 -35.91 -3.96 -52.30
N PRO A 343 -34.97 -4.80 -52.80
CA PRO A 343 -34.63 -6.06 -52.14
C PRO A 343 -34.00 -5.81 -50.76
N PRO A 344 -34.21 -6.72 -49.78
CA PRO A 344 -33.71 -6.55 -48.43
C PRO A 344 -32.18 -6.59 -48.40
N VAL A 345 -31.57 -5.53 -47.88
CA VAL A 345 -30.16 -5.53 -47.49
C VAL A 345 -30.03 -6.38 -46.23
N ALA A 346 -29.54 -7.60 -46.39
CA ALA A 346 -29.13 -8.46 -45.28
C ALA A 346 -27.88 -7.89 -44.61
N GLY A 347 -27.90 -7.63 -43.30
CA GLY A 347 -26.64 -7.41 -42.58
C GLY A 347 -26.61 -6.63 -41.26
N TYR A 348 -27.70 -6.06 -40.76
CA TYR A 348 -27.67 -5.39 -39.44
C TYR A 348 -28.46 -6.17 -38.39
N PRO A 349 -27.79 -6.79 -37.39
CA PRO A 349 -28.50 -7.27 -36.21
C PRO A 349 -29.07 -6.07 -35.46
N ALA A 350 -30.38 -6.10 -35.24
CA ALA A 350 -31.10 -5.13 -34.44
C ALA A 350 -30.52 -5.10 -33.02
N GLY A 351 -29.73 -4.06 -32.72
CA GLY A 351 -29.30 -3.72 -31.37
C GLY A 351 -30.52 -3.32 -30.55
N GLY A 352 -31.09 -4.27 -29.83
CA GLY A 352 -32.09 -4.01 -28.79
C GLY A 352 -31.44 -3.23 -27.66
N TYR A 353 -31.86 -1.98 -27.47
CA TYR A 353 -31.60 -1.26 -26.24
C TYR A 353 -32.27 -2.02 -25.08
N PRO A 354 -31.57 -2.36 -23.98
CA PRO A 354 -32.23 -2.87 -22.79
C PRO A 354 -33.20 -1.80 -22.27
N GLY A 355 -34.47 -2.21 -22.13
CA GLY A 355 -35.60 -1.31 -21.90
C GLY A 355 -35.42 -0.40 -20.69
N GLN A 356 -35.66 0.89 -20.90
CA GLN A 356 -36.05 1.77 -19.80
C GLN A 356 -37.42 1.29 -19.28
N PRO A 357 -37.59 1.10 -17.95
CA PRO A 357 -38.90 0.82 -17.40
C PRO A 357 -39.83 2.00 -17.68
N GLN A 358 -40.86 1.75 -18.50
CA GLN A 358 -41.95 2.70 -18.74
C GLN A 358 -42.72 2.91 -17.44
N ALA A 359 -42.69 4.14 -16.93
CA ALA A 359 -43.51 4.54 -15.80
C ALA A 359 -44.98 4.41 -16.18
N GLY A 360 -45.65 3.40 -15.62
CA GLY A 360 -47.09 3.17 -15.82
C GLY A 360 -47.52 1.71 -16.07
N GLN A 361 -46.59 0.77 -16.23
CA GLN A 361 -46.98 -0.64 -16.29
C GLN A 361 -47.25 -1.21 -14.87
N PRO A 362 -48.43 -1.81 -14.62
CA PRO A 362 -48.68 -2.56 -13.39
C PRO A 362 -47.67 -3.69 -13.26
N ALA A 363 -47.12 -3.87 -12.05
CA ALA A 363 -46.15 -4.92 -11.78
C ALA A 363 -46.71 -6.30 -12.19
N PRO A 364 -45.92 -7.16 -12.85
CA PRO A 364 -46.35 -8.53 -13.14
C PRO A 364 -46.65 -9.24 -11.83
N VAL A 365 -47.92 -9.62 -11.64
CA VAL A 365 -48.34 -10.49 -10.54
C VAL A 365 -47.78 -11.88 -10.83
N GLY A 366 -46.80 -12.32 -10.04
CA GLY A 366 -46.36 -13.72 -10.03
C GLY A 366 -44.89 -13.98 -10.38
N GLN A 367 -43.95 -13.36 -9.66
CA GLN A 367 -42.64 -13.99 -9.45
C GLN A 367 -42.46 -14.29 -7.96
N PRO A 368 -42.23 -15.56 -7.57
CA PRO A 368 -41.99 -15.91 -6.18
C PRO A 368 -40.66 -15.30 -5.74
N GLY A 369 -40.72 -14.45 -4.72
CA GLY A 369 -39.55 -13.86 -4.10
C GLY A 369 -38.67 -14.93 -3.48
N PHE A 370 -37.38 -14.91 -3.85
CA PHE A 370 -36.33 -15.56 -3.07
C PHE A 370 -36.30 -14.90 -1.68
N GLY A 371 -36.83 -15.59 -0.66
CA GLY A 371 -36.78 -15.09 0.71
C GLY A 371 -37.81 -15.63 1.71
N GLN A 372 -38.67 -16.59 1.36
CA GLN A 372 -39.50 -17.27 2.36
C GLN A 372 -38.95 -18.65 2.67
N LEU A 373 -38.30 -18.78 3.84
CA LEU A 373 -38.04 -20.06 4.47
C LEU A 373 -39.40 -20.70 4.85
N PRO A 374 -39.62 -22.00 4.59
CA PRO A 374 -40.84 -22.67 4.98
C PRO A 374 -41.00 -22.68 6.51
N ALA A 375 -42.17 -22.26 6.98
CA ALA A 375 -42.60 -22.50 8.35
C ALA A 375 -42.89 -24.00 8.54
N GLY A 376 -42.37 -24.57 9.62
CA GLY A 376 -42.88 -25.80 10.23
C GLY A 376 -42.28 -27.10 9.71
N SER A 377 -41.13 -27.48 10.27
CA SER A 377 -40.82 -28.90 10.50
C SER A 377 -41.04 -29.20 11.99
N PRO A 378 -41.73 -30.29 12.36
CA PRO A 378 -41.85 -30.71 13.75
C PRO A 378 -40.46 -31.03 14.34
N PRO A 379 -40.27 -30.92 15.67
CA PRO A 379 -38.97 -31.12 16.31
C PRO A 379 -38.50 -32.56 16.16
N GLY A 380 -37.72 -32.81 15.11
CA GLY A 380 -36.93 -34.03 14.97
C GLY A 380 -35.81 -34.00 16.00
N THR A 381 -35.75 -35.05 16.80
CA THR A 381 -34.70 -35.35 17.78
C THR A 381 -33.32 -35.04 17.21
N ALA A 382 -32.68 -34.00 17.75
CA ALA A 382 -31.29 -33.69 17.48
C ALA A 382 -30.43 -34.92 17.82
N PRO A 383 -29.47 -35.32 16.97
CA PRO A 383 -28.49 -36.33 17.34
C PRO A 383 -27.76 -35.83 18.59
N MET A 384 -27.92 -36.60 19.67
CA MET A 384 -27.26 -36.38 20.94
C MET A 384 -25.76 -36.31 20.67
N TYR A 385 -25.17 -35.13 20.87
CA TYR A 385 -23.72 -34.96 20.88
C TYR A 385 -23.19 -35.84 22.03
N VAL A 386 -22.62 -36.99 21.67
CA VAL A 386 -21.86 -37.82 22.60
C VAL A 386 -20.51 -37.14 22.73
N PRO A 387 -20.20 -36.47 23.85
CA PRO A 387 -18.85 -35.96 24.07
C PRO A 387 -17.88 -37.15 24.01
N PRO A 388 -16.70 -36.97 23.39
CA PRO A 388 -15.68 -38.00 23.44
C PRO A 388 -15.39 -38.33 24.91
N PRO A 389 -15.17 -39.62 25.24
CA PRO A 389 -14.94 -40.04 26.61
C PRO A 389 -13.78 -39.23 27.20
N ALA A 390 -14.03 -38.66 28.38
CA ALA A 390 -13.01 -37.95 29.14
C ALA A 390 -11.78 -38.86 29.24
N SER A 391 -10.67 -38.42 28.63
CA SER A 391 -9.36 -39.00 28.86
C SER A 391 -9.11 -38.93 30.37
N GLY A 392 -9.16 -40.09 31.02
CA GLY A 392 -8.87 -40.21 32.44
C GLY A 392 -7.47 -39.70 32.79
N PRO A 393 -7.18 -39.50 34.09
CA PRO A 393 -5.87 -39.06 34.54
C PRO A 393 -4.80 -40.02 34.01
N VAL A 394 -3.95 -39.50 33.12
CA VAL A 394 -2.77 -40.22 32.65
C VAL A 394 -1.89 -40.46 33.86
N SER A 395 -1.75 -41.73 34.26
CA SER A 395 -0.85 -42.13 35.32
C SER A 395 0.59 -41.73 34.94
N PRO A 396 1.36 -41.09 35.83
CA PRO A 396 2.74 -40.70 35.57
C PRO A 396 3.65 -41.93 35.71
N ALA A 397 3.56 -42.86 34.77
CA ALA A 397 4.47 -43.97 34.66
C ALA A 397 4.88 -44.10 33.19
N SER A 398 6.19 -43.98 32.95
CA SER A 398 6.84 -44.12 31.64
C SER A 398 6.83 -42.90 30.72
N ALA A 399 7.14 -41.71 31.25
CA ALA A 399 7.84 -40.74 30.42
C ALA A 399 9.28 -41.24 30.20
N PRO A 400 9.78 -41.38 28.95
CA PRO A 400 11.18 -41.67 28.71
C PRO A 400 12.04 -40.55 29.33
N PRO A 401 13.22 -40.86 29.90
CA PRO A 401 14.05 -39.86 30.55
C PRO A 401 14.36 -38.73 29.56
N VAL A 402 13.90 -37.53 29.89
CA VAL A 402 14.31 -36.30 29.23
C VAL A 402 15.82 -36.24 29.34
N SER A 403 16.49 -36.38 28.20
CA SER A 403 17.95 -36.23 28.14
C SER A 403 18.30 -34.86 28.69
N ALA A 404 19.20 -34.82 29.67
CA ALA A 404 19.67 -33.58 30.24
C ALA A 404 20.14 -32.64 29.11
N PRO A 405 19.81 -31.34 29.16
CA PRO A 405 20.34 -30.39 28.20
C PRO A 405 21.87 -30.48 28.21
N PRO A 406 22.54 -30.44 27.04
CA PRO A 406 23.99 -30.48 27.00
C PRO A 406 24.53 -29.36 27.87
N THR A 407 25.29 -29.73 28.90
CA THR A 407 26.10 -28.81 29.68
C THR A 407 27.04 -28.13 28.70
N TYR A 408 26.77 -26.86 28.40
CA TYR A 408 27.72 -26.01 27.70
C TYR A 408 28.97 -25.93 28.57
N ALA A 409 30.01 -26.67 28.17
CA ALA A 409 31.32 -26.51 28.73
C ALA A 409 31.74 -25.04 28.53
N ALA A 410 32.16 -24.41 29.63
CA ALA A 410 32.76 -23.09 29.58
C ALA A 410 33.90 -23.08 28.54
N PRO A 411 34.07 -21.98 27.77
CA PRO A 411 35.14 -21.89 26.79
C PRO A 411 36.48 -22.10 27.49
N VAL A 412 37.16 -23.20 27.10
CA VAL A 412 38.52 -23.50 27.52
C VAL A 412 39.40 -22.36 27.00
N ALA A 413 40.04 -21.65 27.93
CA ALA A 413 41.03 -20.62 27.59
C ALA A 413 42.10 -21.24 26.66
N PRO A 414 42.52 -20.54 25.60
CA PRO A 414 43.53 -21.05 24.69
C PRO A 414 44.81 -21.35 25.49
N ALA A 415 45.25 -22.61 25.41
CA ALA A 415 46.52 -23.05 25.97
C ALA A 415 47.65 -22.19 25.39
N SER A 416 48.41 -21.58 26.29
CA SER A 416 49.66 -20.88 25.98
C SER A 416 50.55 -21.74 25.10
N ALA A 417 50.93 -21.18 23.94
CA ALA A 417 51.80 -21.82 22.97
C ALA A 417 53.15 -22.20 23.61
N PRO A 418 53.72 -23.38 23.29
CA PRO A 418 55.04 -23.77 23.76
C PRO A 418 56.14 -22.90 23.14
N PRO A 419 57.26 -22.69 23.85
CA PRO A 419 58.37 -21.90 23.33
C PRO A 419 59.02 -22.60 22.13
N ALA A 420 59.06 -21.89 21.00
CA ALA A 420 59.77 -22.34 19.81
C ALA A 420 61.29 -22.21 20.03
N SER A 421 61.95 -23.34 20.22
CA SER A 421 63.41 -23.47 20.12
C SER A 421 63.79 -24.02 18.75
N GLY A 422 64.33 -23.17 17.86
CA GLY A 422 64.89 -23.57 16.57
C GLY A 422 65.66 -22.42 15.90
N PRO A 423 66.84 -22.68 15.29
CA PRO A 423 67.81 -21.66 14.86
C PRO A 423 67.43 -20.97 13.52
N PRO A 424 68.05 -19.81 13.20
CA PRO A 424 67.61 -18.95 12.10
C PRO A 424 67.98 -19.54 10.73
N ALA A 425 66.97 -19.77 9.89
CA ALA A 425 67.15 -20.01 8.47
C ALA A 425 67.29 -18.66 7.73
N SER A 426 68.40 -18.56 7.01
CA SER A 426 68.81 -17.48 6.12
C SER A 426 67.73 -17.04 5.11
N ALA A 427 67.51 -15.73 5.04
CA ALA A 427 66.62 -15.07 4.08
C ALA A 427 67.20 -15.09 2.64
N PRO A 428 66.37 -15.33 1.60
CA PRO A 428 66.73 -15.06 0.21
C PRO A 428 66.52 -13.58 -0.16
N PRO A 429 67.26 -13.05 -1.16
CA PRO A 429 67.23 -11.64 -1.55
C PRO A 429 65.94 -11.26 -2.28
N ALA A 430 65.39 -10.10 -1.90
CA ALA A 430 64.23 -9.49 -2.54
C ALA A 430 64.58 -8.96 -3.94
N SER A 431 63.91 -9.52 -4.96
CA SER A 431 63.84 -8.95 -6.31
C SER A 431 62.82 -7.81 -6.34
N GLY A 432 63.24 -6.65 -6.85
CA GLY A 432 62.48 -5.40 -6.83
C GLY A 432 61.25 -5.36 -7.72
N ALA A 433 60.36 -4.44 -7.36
CA ALA A 433 59.30 -3.90 -8.19
C ALA A 433 59.22 -2.38 -7.98
N PRO A 434 58.76 -1.60 -8.98
CA PRO A 434 59.15 -0.21 -9.16
C PRO A 434 58.28 0.79 -8.38
N ALA A 435 58.90 1.93 -8.08
CA ALA A 435 58.33 3.09 -7.43
C ALA A 435 57.24 3.76 -8.29
N SER A 436 56.05 3.90 -7.72
CA SER A 436 55.09 4.94 -8.13
C SER A 436 55.24 6.13 -7.19
N GLY A 437 55.69 7.25 -7.74
CA GLY A 437 55.88 8.50 -7.01
C GLY A 437 54.56 9.12 -6.58
N ALA A 438 54.46 9.44 -5.30
CA ALA A 438 53.50 10.41 -4.77
C ALA A 438 54.19 11.78 -4.71
N PRO A 439 53.50 12.88 -5.05
CA PRO A 439 54.08 14.22 -4.95
C PRO A 439 54.07 14.69 -3.49
N ASP A 440 55.27 14.89 -2.96
CA ASP A 440 55.53 15.66 -1.74
C ASP A 440 55.16 17.14 -1.95
N GLY A 441 54.64 17.79 -0.90
CA GLY A 441 54.80 19.23 -0.73
C GLY A 441 53.60 20.03 -0.22
N ILE A 442 53.15 19.80 1.02
CA ILE A 442 52.56 20.88 1.82
C ILE A 442 53.21 20.83 3.22
N PRO A 443 54.02 21.83 3.63
CA PRO A 443 54.59 21.87 4.96
C PRO A 443 53.50 22.11 6.02
N PRO A 444 53.62 21.50 7.22
CA PRO A 444 52.67 21.72 8.30
C PRO A 444 52.77 23.16 8.83
N TRP A 445 51.62 23.75 9.14
CA TRP A 445 51.50 25.07 9.74
C TRP A 445 52.17 25.11 11.12
N PRO A 446 53.00 26.12 11.43
CA PRO A 446 53.54 26.30 12.77
C PRO A 446 52.41 26.77 13.71
N GLY A 447 51.97 25.89 14.61
CA GLY A 447 50.98 26.24 15.64
C GLY A 447 50.04 25.13 16.11
N SER A 448 50.09 23.93 15.53
CA SER A 448 49.23 22.83 15.95
C SER A 448 49.70 22.23 17.28
N PRO A 449 48.90 22.25 18.36
CA PRO A 449 49.24 21.53 19.58
C PRO A 449 49.26 20.01 19.33
N PRO A 450 50.13 19.25 20.02
CA PRO A 450 50.22 17.80 19.85
C PRO A 450 48.87 17.13 20.21
N PRO A 451 48.49 16.05 19.51
CA PRO A 451 47.26 15.32 19.80
C PRO A 451 47.30 14.78 21.23
N ALA A 452 46.27 15.09 22.00
CA ALA A 452 46.10 14.62 23.37
C ALA A 452 46.05 13.08 23.39
N SER A 453 46.88 12.47 24.23
CA SER A 453 46.81 11.05 24.55
C SER A 453 45.43 10.70 25.11
N GLY A 454 44.70 9.84 24.41
CA GLY A 454 43.38 9.39 24.84
C GLY A 454 43.42 8.60 26.16
N PRO A 455 42.33 8.58 26.93
CA PRO A 455 42.26 7.91 28.22
C PRO A 455 42.34 6.39 28.08
N SER A 456 43.30 5.77 28.77
CA SER A 456 43.39 4.33 28.97
C SER A 456 42.35 3.87 29.98
N TRP A 457 41.30 3.18 29.52
CA TRP A 457 40.34 2.52 30.40
C TRP A 457 40.89 1.14 30.84
N PRO A 458 40.76 0.77 32.13
CA PRO A 458 41.12 -0.57 32.59
C PRO A 458 40.11 -1.63 32.09
N PRO A 459 40.54 -2.89 31.92
CA PRO A 459 39.67 -3.97 31.48
C PRO A 459 38.60 -4.28 32.54
N ALA A 460 37.35 -4.43 32.08
CA ALA A 460 36.24 -4.88 32.90
C ALA A 460 36.47 -6.32 33.39
N ARG A 461 36.19 -6.57 34.66
CA ARG A 461 36.24 -7.89 35.31
C ARG A 461 34.99 -8.71 35.03
#